data_AF-A0A9E2IGF6-F1
#
_entry.id   AF-A0A9E2IGF6-F1
#
_cell.length_a   1.000
_cell.length_b   1.000
_cell.length_c   1.000
_cell.angle_alpha   90.00
_cell.angle_beta   90.00
_cell.angle_gamma   90.00
#
_symmetry.space_group_name_H-M   'P 1'
#
loop_
_entity.id
_entity.type
_entity.pdbx_description
1 polymer ?
#
loop_
_entity_poly.entity_id
_entity_poly.type
_entity_poly.pdbx_seq_one_letter_code
_entity_poly.pdbx_strand_id
1 'polypeptide(L)'
;TEFLHSIIMSFPTKRVYISIDKDCLEKQVSLTNWEGGGLSLENLLLMLKIIKQETDIVGVNVTGDYSKVFIRGIIKKVISHLDHPKNFSAKAVSEADITRINENTNMEIMKILA
;
A
#
# COMPACT_ATOMS: atom_id res chain seq x y z
N THR A 1 -12.59 -4.32 -14.15
CA THR A 1 -13.64 -3.36 -13.74
C THR A 1 -14.89 -4.08 -13.25
N GLU A 2 -15.41 -5.08 -13.97
CA GLU A 2 -16.59 -5.88 -13.56
C GLU A 2 -16.49 -6.46 -12.14
N PHE A 3 -15.36 -7.10 -11.81
CA PHE A 3 -15.10 -7.61 -10.46
C PHE A 3 -15.24 -6.53 -9.37
N LEU A 4 -14.67 -5.35 -9.58
CA LEU A 4 -14.74 -4.24 -8.62
C LEU A 4 -16.18 -3.73 -8.46
N HIS A 5 -16.93 -3.60 -9.55
CA HIS A 5 -18.34 -3.22 -9.48
C HIS A 5 -19.15 -4.25 -8.69
N SER A 6 -18.94 -5.55 -8.91
CA SER A 6 -19.61 -6.60 -8.14
C SER A 6 -19.28 -6.53 -6.64
N ILE A 7 -18.03 -6.22 -6.28
CA ILE A 7 -17.65 -5.95 -4.89
C ILE A 7 -18.43 -4.76 -4.33
N ILE A 8 -18.41 -3.62 -5.01
CA ILE A 8 -19.08 -2.40 -4.54
C ILE A 8 -20.60 -2.60 -4.39
N MET A 9 -21.21 -3.35 -5.31
CA MET A 9 -22.64 -3.67 -5.24
C MET A 9 -23.00 -4.66 -4.15
N SER A 10 -22.03 -5.47 -3.68
CA SER A 10 -22.22 -6.38 -2.55
C SER A 10 -22.18 -5.70 -1.18
N PHE A 11 -21.71 -4.45 -1.11
CA PHE A 11 -21.58 -3.76 0.17
C PHE A 11 -22.96 -3.51 0.80
N PRO A 12 -23.12 -3.77 2.11
CA PRO A 12 -24.39 -3.53 2.81
C PRO A 12 -24.71 -2.03 2.94
N THR A 13 -23.71 -1.17 2.70
CA THR A 13 -23.84 0.29 2.75
C THR A 13 -22.91 0.92 1.73
N LYS A 14 -23.25 2.14 1.30
CA LYS A 14 -22.36 2.97 0.47
C LYS A 14 -21.30 3.70 1.29
N ARG A 15 -21.37 3.72 2.62
CA ARG A 15 -20.34 4.31 3.49
C ARG A 15 -19.16 3.36 3.63
N VAL A 16 -18.00 3.71 3.09
CA VAL A 16 -16.83 2.81 3.05
C VAL A 16 -15.60 3.44 3.69
N TYR A 17 -14.79 2.59 4.31
CA TYR A 17 -13.45 2.92 4.75
C TYR A 17 -12.45 2.18 3.86
N ILE A 18 -11.40 2.87 3.41
CA ILE A 18 -10.39 2.27 2.54
C ILE A 18 -9.07 2.12 3.32
N SER A 19 -8.52 0.91 3.37
CA SER A 19 -7.15 0.66 3.81
C SER A 19 -6.32 0.22 2.62
N ILE A 20 -5.26 0.97 2.31
CA ILE A 20 -4.34 0.66 1.23
C ILE A 20 -3.02 0.21 1.86
N ASP A 21 -2.71 -1.08 1.77
CA ASP A 21 -1.35 -1.56 2.00
C ASP A 21 -0.57 -1.51 0.69
N LYS A 22 0.43 -0.62 0.60
CA LYS A 22 1.14 -0.40 -0.65
C LYS A 22 2.14 -1.51 -1.00
N ASP A 23 2.35 -2.52 -0.15
CA ASP A 23 3.19 -3.67 -0.52
C ASP A 23 2.57 -4.53 -1.64
N CYS A 24 1.27 -4.41 -1.89
CA CYS A 24 0.62 -5.02 -3.05
C CYS A 24 1.01 -4.37 -4.40
N LEU A 25 1.59 -3.16 -4.36
CA LEU A 25 2.03 -2.43 -5.54
C LEU A 25 3.37 -2.93 -6.07
N GLU A 26 3.59 -2.69 -7.35
CA GLU A 26 4.87 -2.92 -7.99
C GLU A 26 6.02 -2.15 -7.29
N LYS A 27 7.18 -2.79 -7.16
CA LYS A 27 8.34 -2.25 -6.44
C LYS A 27 8.88 -0.92 -7.00
N GLN A 28 8.53 -0.57 -8.23
CA GLN A 28 8.93 0.67 -8.91
C GLN A 28 8.24 1.90 -8.30
N VAL A 29 7.07 1.70 -7.69
CA VAL A 29 6.22 2.76 -7.14
C VAL A 29 5.97 2.59 -5.64
N SER A 30 6.39 1.47 -5.05
CA SER A 30 6.25 1.21 -3.61
C SER A 30 7.45 0.45 -3.08
N LEU A 31 8.23 1.10 -2.24
CA LEU A 31 9.40 0.54 -1.60
C LEU A 31 9.09 0.30 -0.12
N THR A 32 8.97 -0.97 0.26
CA THR A 32 8.44 -1.44 1.53
C THR A 32 9.46 -2.34 2.23
N ASN A 33 9.17 -2.73 3.48
CA ASN A 33 9.91 -3.79 4.15
C ASN A 33 9.58 -5.20 3.64
N TRP A 34 8.62 -5.34 2.72
CA TRP A 34 8.12 -6.61 2.18
C TRP A 34 8.47 -6.78 0.70
N GLU A 35 8.16 -7.93 0.14
CA GLU A 35 8.21 -8.13 -1.31
C GLU A 35 7.33 -7.09 -2.04
N GLY A 36 7.69 -6.76 -3.28
CA GLY A 36 6.82 -5.97 -4.13
C GLY A 36 5.73 -6.85 -4.73
N GLY A 37 4.49 -6.36 -4.73
CA GLY A 37 3.37 -7.01 -5.39
C GLY A 37 3.34 -6.76 -6.90
N GLY A 38 2.18 -7.05 -7.50
CA GLY A 38 1.95 -6.97 -8.94
C GLY A 38 0.89 -5.97 -9.37
N LEU A 39 0.34 -5.18 -8.43
CA LEU A 39 -0.65 -4.16 -8.75
C LEU A 39 0.05 -2.89 -9.26
N SER A 40 -0.24 -2.48 -10.49
CA SER A 40 0.26 -1.20 -10.99
C SER A 40 -0.42 -0.01 -10.28
N LEU A 41 0.31 1.09 -10.13
CA LEU A 41 -0.23 2.33 -9.55
C LEU A 41 -1.46 2.82 -10.34
N GLU A 42 -1.41 2.76 -11.67
CA GLU A 42 -2.51 3.16 -12.55
C GLU A 42 -3.80 2.40 -12.25
N ASN A 43 -3.71 1.08 -12.05
CA ASN A 43 -4.85 0.26 -11.70
C ASN A 43 -5.40 0.64 -10.32
N LEU A 44 -4.54 0.87 -9.31
CA LEU A 44 -4.99 1.36 -8.01
C LEU A 44 -5.74 2.69 -8.14
N LEU A 45 -5.17 3.68 -8.85
CA LEU A 45 -5.79 4.99 -9.01
C LEU A 45 -7.14 4.89 -9.75
N LEU A 46 -7.25 4.01 -10.76
CA LEU A 46 -8.52 3.74 -11.44
C LEU A 46 -9.56 3.14 -10.49
N MET A 47 -9.18 2.16 -9.66
CA MET A 47 -10.07 1.57 -8.67
C MET A 47 -10.55 2.60 -7.65
N LEU A 48 -9.64 3.44 -7.13
CA LEU A 48 -9.98 4.50 -6.18
C LEU A 48 -10.93 5.54 -6.80
N LYS A 49 -10.76 5.91 -8.08
CA LYS A 49 -11.70 6.78 -8.80
C LYS A 49 -13.10 6.18 -8.86
N ILE A 50 -13.21 4.90 -9.22
CA ILE A 50 -14.50 4.18 -9.28
C ILE A 50 -15.14 4.12 -7.89
N ILE A 51 -14.38 3.73 -6.85
CA ILE A 51 -14.89 3.67 -5.48
C ILE A 51 -15.39 5.05 -5.03
N LYS A 52 -14.61 6.12 -5.26
CA LYS A 52 -15.00 7.49 -4.91
C LYS A 52 -16.28 7.96 -5.62
N GLN A 53 -16.52 7.51 -6.85
CA GLN A 53 -17.73 7.85 -7.61
C GLN A 53 -18.97 7.09 -7.11
N GLU A 54 -18.79 5.86 -6.62
CA GLU A 54 -19.89 4.92 -6.31
C GLU A 54 -20.20 4.80 -4.81
N THR A 55 -19.40 5.41 -3.94
CA THR A 55 -19.45 5.24 -2.47
C THR A 55 -19.18 6.56 -1.71
N ASP A 56 -19.64 6.63 -0.46
CA ASP A 56 -19.33 7.69 0.51
C ASP A 56 -18.09 7.27 1.31
N ILE A 57 -16.91 7.75 0.93
CA ILE A 57 -15.65 7.43 1.61
C ILE A 57 -15.59 8.20 2.93
N VAL A 58 -15.72 7.49 4.05
CA VAL A 58 -15.72 8.10 5.40
C VAL A 58 -14.34 8.21 6.03
N GLY A 59 -13.34 7.58 5.43
CA GLY A 59 -11.95 7.62 5.88
C GLY A 59 -11.05 6.75 5.02
N VAL A 60 -9.76 7.08 5.01
CA VAL A 60 -8.73 6.33 4.29
C VAL A 60 -7.47 6.23 5.14
N ASN A 61 -6.77 5.10 5.00
CA ASN A 61 -5.43 4.90 5.52
C ASN A 61 -4.51 4.37 4.42
N VAL A 62 -3.33 4.96 4.27
CA VAL A 62 -2.30 4.56 3.30
C VAL A 62 -1.08 4.09 4.09
N THR A 63 -0.75 2.81 3.97
CA THR A 63 0.33 2.14 4.71
C THR A 63 1.23 1.37 3.76
N GLY A 64 2.18 0.60 4.29
CA GLY A 64 3.11 -0.19 3.50
C GLY A 64 4.38 0.56 3.11
N ASP A 65 4.58 1.80 3.54
CA ASP A 65 5.87 2.48 3.37
C ASP A 65 6.98 1.77 4.14
N TYR A 66 8.20 1.79 3.58
CA TYR A 66 9.38 1.34 4.28
C TYR A 66 9.54 2.09 5.60
N SER A 67 9.85 1.33 6.64
CA SER A 67 10.22 1.82 7.95
C SER A 67 11.50 1.13 8.41
N LYS A 68 12.33 1.87 9.16
CA LYS A 68 13.53 1.29 9.76
C LYS A 68 13.12 0.34 10.87
N VAL A 69 13.51 -0.93 10.75
CA VAL A 69 13.13 -1.96 11.71
C VAL A 69 13.95 -1.82 13.00
N PHE A 70 13.28 -1.64 14.12
CA PHE A 70 13.87 -1.66 15.46
C PHE A 70 13.26 -2.79 16.29
N ILE A 71 14.08 -3.75 16.72
CA ILE A 71 13.63 -4.92 17.49
C ILE A 71 14.43 -5.03 18.78
N ARG A 72 13.71 -5.03 19.90
CA ARG A 72 14.28 -5.20 21.24
C ARG A 72 14.25 -6.66 21.68
N GLY A 73 15.39 -7.17 22.14
CA GLY A 73 15.54 -8.51 22.71
C GLY A 73 15.92 -9.60 21.70
N ILE A 74 16.68 -10.59 22.15
CA ILE A 74 17.30 -11.61 21.29
C ILE A 74 16.24 -12.52 20.65
N ILE A 75 15.26 -13.00 21.43
CA ILE A 75 14.21 -13.91 20.95
C ILE A 75 13.42 -13.26 19.81
N LYS A 76 12.97 -12.00 19.99
CA LYS A 76 12.22 -11.27 18.97
C LYS A 76 13.06 -11.00 17.72
N LYS A 77 14.36 -10.74 17.88
CA LYS A 77 15.27 -10.54 16.74
C LYS A 77 15.41 -11.80 15.90
N VAL A 78 15.48 -12.97 16.55
CA VAL A 78 15.53 -14.27 15.85
C VAL A 78 14.22 -14.53 15.10
N ILE A 79 13.07 -14.40 15.79
CA ILE A 79 11.75 -14.62 15.17
C ILE A 79 11.58 -13.71 13.96
N SER A 80 11.80 -12.40 14.15
CA SER A 80 11.67 -11.45 13.04
C SER A 80 12.63 -11.74 11.90
N HIS A 81 13.86 -12.19 12.17
CA HIS A 81 14.78 -12.54 11.08
C HIS A 81 14.32 -13.76 10.27
N LEU A 82 13.65 -14.73 10.91
CA LEU A 82 13.15 -15.93 10.25
C LEU A 82 11.87 -15.67 9.45
N ASP A 83 10.96 -14.87 9.99
CA ASP A 83 9.66 -14.59 9.36
C ASP A 83 9.72 -13.48 8.31
N HIS A 84 10.74 -12.61 8.35
CA HIS A 84 10.85 -11.47 7.45
C HIS A 84 11.46 -11.84 6.09
N PRO A 85 10.92 -11.31 4.98
CA PRO A 85 11.46 -11.57 3.65
C PRO A 85 12.91 -11.09 3.53
N LYS A 86 13.75 -11.96 2.96
CA LYS A 86 15.17 -11.65 2.71
C LYS A 86 15.38 -10.79 1.47
N ASN A 87 14.40 -10.75 0.58
CA ASN A 87 14.42 -9.97 -0.66
C ASN A 87 13.19 -9.07 -0.72
N PHE A 88 13.24 -7.95 0.00
CA PHE A 88 12.18 -6.96 0.03
C PHE A 88 12.43 -5.82 -0.97
N SER A 89 11.39 -5.09 -1.30
CA SER A 89 11.37 -4.07 -2.36
C SER A 89 12.34 -2.90 -2.08
N ALA A 90 12.44 -2.43 -0.83
CA ALA A 90 13.37 -1.37 -0.44
C ALA A 90 14.85 -1.83 -0.32
N LYS A 91 15.15 -3.11 -0.53
CA LYS A 91 16.50 -3.66 -0.30
C LYS A 91 17.51 -3.01 -1.25
N ALA A 92 18.62 -2.54 -0.68
CA ALA A 92 19.71 -1.88 -1.39
C ALA A 92 19.33 -0.58 -2.12
N VAL A 93 18.22 0.06 -1.73
CA VAL A 93 17.85 1.41 -2.16
C VAL A 93 18.22 2.42 -1.08
N SER A 94 18.62 3.64 -1.45
CA SER A 94 18.95 4.69 -0.49
C SER A 94 17.69 5.13 0.29
N GLU A 95 17.83 5.51 1.57
CA GLU A 95 16.68 6.00 2.35
C GLU A 95 16.03 7.24 1.69
N ALA A 96 16.83 8.12 1.07
CA ALA A 96 16.32 9.28 0.35
C ALA A 96 15.49 8.91 -0.89
N ASP A 97 15.93 7.92 -1.66
CA ASP A 97 15.16 7.44 -2.82
C ASP A 97 13.89 6.70 -2.40
N ILE A 98 13.95 5.92 -1.32
CA ILE A 98 12.79 5.25 -0.73
C ILE A 98 11.73 6.28 -0.36
N THR A 99 12.11 7.31 0.41
CA THR A 99 11.20 8.39 0.80
C THR A 99 10.61 9.07 -0.42
N ARG A 100 11.44 9.48 -1.38
CA ARG A 100 10.98 10.18 -2.60
C ARG A 100 9.99 9.35 -3.41
N ILE A 101 10.28 8.06 -3.65
CA ILE A 101 9.41 7.18 -4.45
C ILE A 101 8.08 6.96 -3.74
N ASN A 102 8.11 6.64 -2.45
CA ASN A 102 6.91 6.40 -1.67
C ASN A 102 6.05 7.65 -1.51
N GLU A 103 6.66 8.81 -1.28
CA GLU A 103 5.98 10.09 -1.17
C GLU A 103 5.29 10.47 -2.47
N ASN A 104 5.95 10.29 -3.63
CA ASN A 104 5.33 10.51 -4.93
C ASN A 104 4.06 9.65 -5.09
N THR A 105 4.13 8.36 -4.74
CA THR A 105 2.97 7.47 -4.79
C THR A 105 1.86 7.88 -3.83
N ASN A 106 2.22 8.31 -2.61
CA ASN A 106 1.26 8.82 -1.63
C ASN A 106 0.54 10.06 -2.19
N MET A 107 1.27 10.97 -2.83
CA MET A 107 0.71 12.17 -3.44
C MET A 107 -0.23 11.84 -4.61
N GLU A 108 0.09 10.87 -5.46
CA GLU A 108 -0.80 10.42 -6.53
C GLU A 108 -2.11 9.82 -5.97
N ILE A 109 -2.04 9.00 -4.92
CA ILE A 109 -3.21 8.47 -4.22
C ILE A 109 -4.04 9.62 -3.63
N MET A 110 -3.39 10.57 -2.95
CA MET A 110 -4.07 11.71 -2.33
C MET A 110 -4.78 12.61 -3.35
N LYS A 111 -4.23 12.80 -4.57
CA LYS A 111 -4.90 13.56 -5.64
C LYS A 111 -6.24 12.95 -6.06
N ILE A 112 -6.43 11.64 -5.91
CA ILE A 112 -7.70 10.97 -6.20
C ILE A 112 -8.66 11.11 -5.02
N LEU A 113 -8.14 10.99 -3.80
CA LEU A 113 -8.96 10.93 -2.59
C LEU A 113 -9.41 12.31 -2.09
N ALA A 114 -8.56 13.35 -2.23
CA ALA A 114 -8.91 14.75 -1.97
C ALA A 114 -10.06 15.21 -2.87
#